data_AF-A0A7J9Q9H9-F1
#
_entry.id   AF-A0A7J9Q9H9-F1
#
_cell.length_a   1.000
_cell.length_b   1.000
_cell.length_c   1.000
_cell.angle_alpha   90.00
_cell.angle_beta   90.00
_cell.angle_gamma   90.00
#
_symmetry.space_group_name_H-M   'P 1'
#
loop_
_entity.id
_entity.type
_entity.pdbx_description
1 polymer ?
#
loop_
_entity_poly.entity_id
_entity_poly.type
_entity_poly.pdbx_seq_one_letter_code
_entity_poly.pdbx_strand_id
1 'polypeptide(L)' 'MQTNKNAKCIRCLNKFYQKDIYTIQQFQYKKEPKYQWTLKFFNKLKIGEWDSFCETCIKQYSEQLDIAWNNQKSQVL' A
#
# COMPACT_ATOMS: atom_id res chain seq x y z
N MET A 1 17.35 -11.38 -20.55
CA MET A 1 17.41 -10.21 -19.64
C MET A 1 17.68 -10.71 -18.24
N GLN A 2 18.85 -10.42 -17.67
CA GLN A 2 19.11 -10.67 -16.25
C GLN A 2 18.29 -9.65 -15.45
N THR A 3 17.07 -10.00 -15.06
CA THR A 3 16.23 -9.18 -14.20
C THR A 3 16.75 -9.34 -12.76
N ASN A 4 17.82 -8.66 -12.38
CA ASN A 4 18.28 -8.73 -10.99
C ASN A 4 17.20 -8.15 -10.04
N LYS A 5 16.93 -8.86 -8.94
CA LYS A 5 16.03 -8.38 -7.88
C LYS A 5 16.72 -7.25 -7.12
N ASN A 6 16.58 -6.04 -7.63
CA ASN A 6 17.23 -4.84 -7.08
C ASN A 6 16.30 -3.99 -6.23
N ALA A 7 14.98 -4.13 -6.40
CA ALA A 7 14.00 -3.43 -5.57
C ALA A 7 13.88 -4.13 -4.22
N LYS A 8 13.72 -3.35 -3.15
CA LYS A 8 13.58 -3.84 -1.78
C LYS A 8 12.23 -3.41 -1.22
N CYS A 9 11.50 -4.34 -0.62
CA CYS A 9 10.23 -4.03 0.03
C CYS A 9 10.53 -3.30 1.35
N ILE A 10 9.94 -2.13 1.57
CA ILE A 10 10.20 -1.37 2.80
C ILE A 10 9.66 -2.09 4.05
N ARG A 11 8.57 -2.86 3.89
CA ARG A 11 7.92 -3.60 4.99
C ARG A 11 8.68 -4.87 5.40
N CYS A 12 8.92 -5.77 4.44
CA CYS A 12 9.48 -7.10 4.74
C CYS A 12 10.96 -7.25 4.37
N LEU A 13 11.59 -6.20 3.83
CA LEU A 13 13.00 -6.15 3.44
C LEU A 13 13.43 -7.16 2.34
N ASN A 14 12.50 -7.98 1.86
CA ASN A 14 12.73 -8.91 0.75
C ASN A 14 12.99 -8.16 -0.55
N LYS A 15 13.90 -8.70 -1.36
CA LYS A 15 14.17 -8.19 -2.70
C LYS A 15 13.20 -8.80 -3.71
N PHE A 16 12.81 -8.00 -4.70
CA PHE A 16 11.90 -8.41 -5.77
C PHE A 16 12.28 -7.71 -7.08
N TYR A 17 11.66 -8.10 -8.19
CA TYR A 17 12.00 -7.52 -9.50
C TYR A 17 11.46 -6.09 -9.60
N GLN A 18 12.22 -5.18 -10.20
CA GLN A 18 11.82 -3.77 -10.32
C GLN A 18 10.49 -3.58 -11.08
N LYS A 19 10.18 -4.48 -12.03
CA LYS A 19 8.90 -4.49 -12.74
C LYS A 19 7.69 -4.80 -11.84
N ASP A 20 7.93 -5.39 -10.67
CA ASP A 20 6.91 -5.78 -9.70
C ASP A 20 6.89 -4.81 -8.50
N ILE A 21 7.31 -3.54 -8.68
CA ILE A 21 7.18 -2.49 -7.66
C ILE A 21 5.73 -2.06 -7.55
N TYR A 22 5.20 -2.17 -6.35
CA TYR A 22 3.91 -1.63 -5.96
C TYR A 22 4.13 -0.43 -5.04
N THR A 23 3.34 0.63 -5.24
CA THR A 23 3.31 1.83 -4.39
C THR A 23 1.89 2.09 -3.94
N ILE A 24 1.72 2.92 -2.90
CA ILE A 24 0.37 3.27 -2.43
C ILE A 24 -0.42 4.14 -3.43
N GLN A 25 0.22 4.67 -4.48
CA GLN A 25 -0.47 5.40 -5.56
C GLN A 25 -1.48 4.53 -6.29
N GLN A 26 -1.30 3.21 -6.31
CA GLN A 26 -2.26 2.30 -6.91
C GLN A 26 -3.65 2.37 -6.25
N PHE A 27 -3.73 2.82 -5.00
CA PHE A 27 -5.00 3.05 -4.30
C PHE A 27 -5.77 4.28 -4.81
N GLN A 28 -5.20 5.11 -5.68
CA GLN A 28 -5.91 6.22 -6.34
C GLN A 28 -7.10 5.73 -7.18
N TYR A 29 -7.03 4.51 -7.69
CA TYR A 29 -8.06 3.91 -8.52
C TYR A 29 -9.19 3.23 -7.72
N LYS A 30 -9.09 3.16 -6.38
CA LYS A 30 -10.18 2.66 -5.55
C LYS A 30 -11.33 3.67 -5.52
N LYS A 31 -12.56 3.18 -5.65
CA LYS A 31 -13.77 4.01 -5.49
C LYS A 31 -13.90 4.54 -4.05
N GLU A 32 -13.61 3.67 -3.08
CA GLU A 32 -13.60 3.99 -1.65
C GLU A 32 -12.48 3.22 -0.95
N PRO A 33 -11.84 3.79 0.10
CA PRO A 33 -11.92 5.19 0.54
C PRO A 33 -11.37 6.17 -0.51
N LYS A 34 -11.73 7.46 -0.42
CA LYS A 34 -11.13 8.50 -1.28
C LYS A 34 -9.62 8.53 -1.07
N TYR A 35 -8.85 8.78 -2.13
CA TYR A 35 -7.39 8.73 -2.06
C TYR A 35 -6.78 9.65 -0.98
N GLN A 36 -7.33 10.84 -0.75
CA GLN A 36 -6.86 11.71 0.35
C GLN A 36 -6.99 11.06 1.74
N TRP A 37 -8.02 10.24 1.96
CA TRP A 37 -8.17 9.49 3.19
C TRP A 37 -7.12 8.37 3.26
N THR A 38 -6.92 7.67 2.14
CA THR A 38 -5.86 6.66 1.98
C THR A 38 -4.48 7.22 2.31
N LEU A 39 -4.15 8.42 1.83
CA LEU A 39 -2.91 9.12 2.16
C LEU A 39 -2.80 9.37 3.67
N LYS A 40 -3.87 9.87 4.31
CA LYS A 40 -3.88 10.09 5.77
C LYS A 40 -3.69 8.78 6.55
N PHE A 41 -4.28 7.68 6.08
CA PHE A 41 -4.10 6.35 6.68
C PHE A 41 -2.64 5.91 6.60
N PHE A 42 -2.03 5.93 5.42
CA PHE A 42 -0.65 5.50 5.24
C PHE A 42 0.37 6.44 5.91
N ASN A 43 0.10 7.74 5.95
CA ASN A 43 0.94 8.70 6.70
C ASN A 43 1.00 8.37 8.20
N LYS A 44 -0.09 7.89 8.82
CA LYS A 44 -0.07 7.43 10.23
C LYS A 44 0.81 6.21 10.44
N LEU A 45 0.95 5.38 9.41
CA LEU A 45 1.86 4.23 9.39
C LEU A 45 3.30 4.61 9.00
N LYS A 46 3.58 5.91 8.79
CA LYS A 46 4.85 6.44 8.30
C LYS A 46 5.25 5.87 6.94
N ILE A 47 4.27 5.61 6.08
CA ILE A 47 4.46 5.11 4.71
C ILE A 47 4.30 6.27 3.74
N GLY A 48 5.34 6.50 2.93
CA GLY A 48 5.34 7.49 1.87
C GLY A 48 4.71 7.00 0.57
N GLU A 49 4.37 7.93 -0.32
CA GLU A 49 3.76 7.61 -1.62
C GLU A 49 4.65 6.76 -2.54
N TRP A 50 5.97 6.94 -2.42
CA TRP A 50 6.97 6.30 -3.27
C TRP A 50 7.63 5.09 -2.62
N ASP A 51 7.15 4.69 -1.45
CA ASP A 51 7.63 3.49 -0.79
C ASP A 51 7.35 2.27 -1.67
N SER A 52 8.39 1.46 -1.85
CA SER A 52 8.35 0.27 -2.69
C SER A 52 7.91 -0.94 -1.88
N PHE A 53 6.89 -1.63 -2.38
CA PHE A 53 6.34 -2.84 -1.78
C PHE A 53 6.37 -4.00 -2.77
N CYS A 54 6.55 -5.21 -2.24
CA CYS A 54 6.24 -6.41 -3.00
C CYS A 54 4.72 -6.67 -3.00
N GLU A 55 4.26 -7.49 -3.93
CA GLU A 55 2.84 -7.83 -4.12
C GLU A 55 2.15 -8.28 -2.81
N THR A 56 2.80 -9.16 -2.04
CA THR A 56 2.23 -9.65 -0.78
C THR A 56 2.01 -8.53 0.24
N CYS A 57 2.98 -7.62 0.37
CA CYS A 57 2.90 -6.54 1.35
C CYS A 57 1.86 -5.49 0.97
N ILE A 58 1.74 -5.15 -0.33
CA ILE A 58 0.73 -4.18 -0.77
C ILE A 58 -0.69 -4.74 -0.63
N LYS A 59 -0.89 -6.05 -0.86
CA LYS A 59 -2.19 -6.72 -0.63
C LYS A 59 -2.59 -6.67 0.84
N GLN A 60 -1.68 -6.98 1.75
CA GLN A 60 -1.94 -6.86 3.19
C GLN A 60 -2.28 -5.42 3.60
N TYR A 61 -1.62 -4.42 3.01
CA TYR A 61 -1.98 -3.02 3.25
C TYR A 61 -3.35 -2.64 2.67
N SER A 62 -3.73 -3.21 1.53
CA SER A 62 -5.08 -3.05 0.98
C SER A 62 -6.13 -3.56 1.97
N GLU A 63 -5.94 -4.77 2.52
CA GLU A 63 -6.86 -5.36 3.50
C GLU A 63 -6.96 -4.49 4.77
N GLN A 64 -5.82 -4.02 5.28
CA GLN A 64 -5.80 -3.12 6.45
C GLN A 64 -6.51 -1.79 6.19
N LEU A 65 -6.31 -1.21 5.01
CA LEU A 65 -7.01 0.01 4.57
C LEU A 65 -8.53 -0.23 4.55
N ASP A 66 -8.96 -1.34 3.96
CA ASP A 66 -10.38 -1.68 3.82
C ASP A 66 -11.02 -1.93 5.20
N ILE A 67 -10.35 -2.66 6.10
CA ILE A 67 -10.79 -2.85 7.50
C ILE A 67 -10.90 -1.51 8.22
N ALA A 68 -9.87 -0.65 8.14
CA ALA A 68 -9.87 0.64 8.83
C ALA A 68 -10.99 1.56 8.32
N TRP A 69 -11.25 1.55 7.02
CA TRP A 69 -12.34 2.31 6.41
C TRP A 69 -13.71 1.79 6.86
N ASN A 70 -13.92 0.47 6.86
CA ASN A 70 -15.17 -0.14 7.28
C ASN A 70 -15.44 0.08 8.78
N ASN A 71 -14.42 -0.03 9.63
CA ASN A 71 -14.55 0.26 11.06
C ASN A 71 -14.93 1.71 11.31
N GLN A 72 -14.35 2.66 10.56
CA GLN A 72 -14.72 4.06 10.68
C GLN A 72 -16.18 4.29 10.28
N LYS A 73 -16.65 3.68 9.19
CA LYS A 73 -18.06 3.77 8.78
C LYS A 73 -19.01 3.22 9.85
N SER A 74 -18.65 2.08 10.45
CA SER A 74 -19.44 1.44 11.50
C SER A 74 -19.51 2.24 12.80
N GLN A 75 -18.60 3.17 13.04
CA GLN A 75 -18.61 4.06 14.21
C GLN A 75 -19.43 5.34 13.99
N VAL A 76 -19.81 5.62 12.74
CA VAL A 76 -20.61 6.81 12.35
C VAL A 76 -22.08 6.46 12.12
N LEU A 77 -22.40 5.16 12.09
CA LEU A 77 -23.76 4.58 12.09
C LEU A 77 -24.20 4.25 13.51
#